data_AF-A0AAX0VJ77-F1
#
_entry.id   AF-A0AAX0VJ77-F1
#
_cell.length_a   1.000
_cell.length_b   1.000
_cell.length_c   1.000
_cell.angle_alpha   90.00
_cell.angle_beta   90.00
_cell.angle_gamma   90.00
#
_symmetry.space_group_name_H-M   'P 1'
#
loop_
_entity.id
_entity.type
_entity.pdbx_description
1 polymer ?
#
loop_
_entity_poly.entity_id
_entity_poly.type
_entity_poly.pdbx_seq_one_letter_code
_entity_poly.pdbx_strand_id
1 'polypeptide(L)'
;MPRLARLATAVTAAALSTAFLAPASLSAPAPHSATAQRAAIAANPSGKSIELTRAGTHETGVFGESAAEIPAFDAVSGRLFVVNAQRGAVDVMRLGADAAPVAERTLSAEGLRTADGSVTDKGATVNSVAVSGGVMAVAVEAAEKTDHGWVVFFDTTTLRYLGGVRVGALPDSLAFSPNGAYVVVANEGEPADDFSVDPEGTISVVSVPKNAQQFSRLTQDAVRTVDFRAYDAGTALPAGVRVSGPDVAVPAGHEPAGRVARNLEPEYVTIDPPGRTAYVSVQEANAVAVVDLKSATLEDLWALTPTDWSTEGMLDASDKDGGIELGHWPVDGLPMPDGIDTYRWRGQNLVVTANEGDGREWGDFNDSERVSDLDLCAAEFPGAKALQKKDALGRLKVLTDLGYDSERECHSSLTTLGGRSFSIYTADGTRLFDSAGMIEEQIARLVAAGELPEHAFNANNDETPSGDSRSDDKGPEPESVVVGTIQGRTYAFVGLERIGGVMVFDITDPRNATYVDYVNDRDWDAAGDDAAAGLGDMGAEGLTFVPADESPSGTALLIVANEVSGSTTVYEVDPTRRQ
;
A
#
# COMPACT_ATOMS: atom_id res chain seq x y z
N MET A 1 18.08 -33.38 -75.69
CA MET A 1 16.93 -33.72 -76.57
C MET A 1 15.93 -34.55 -75.74
N PRO A 2 14.60 -34.37 -75.92
CA PRO A 2 13.79 -34.13 -74.73
C PRO A 2 12.55 -35.01 -74.50
N ARG A 3 12.28 -35.22 -73.20
CA ARG A 3 11.01 -35.18 -72.43
C ARG A 3 9.76 -35.94 -72.91
N LEU A 4 9.10 -36.54 -71.91
CA LEU A 4 7.89 -37.36 -71.93
C LEU A 4 6.67 -36.61 -71.36
N ALA A 5 5.47 -37.09 -71.75
CA ALA A 5 4.22 -37.08 -70.97
C ALA A 5 3.49 -35.71 -70.78
N ARG A 6 2.15 -35.64 -70.71
CA ARG A 6 1.08 -36.68 -70.79
C ARG A 6 -0.28 -36.12 -71.26
N LEU A 7 -1.21 -37.04 -71.53
CA LEU A 7 -2.65 -36.94 -71.90
C LEU A 7 -3.42 -35.73 -71.34
N ALA A 8 -4.26 -35.01 -72.12
CA ALA A 8 -5.64 -35.33 -72.57
C ALA A 8 -6.68 -35.30 -71.42
N THR A 9 -7.89 -34.71 -71.53
CA THR A 9 -8.81 -34.60 -72.68
C THR A 9 -9.68 -33.33 -72.59
N ALA A 10 -10.36 -32.91 -73.66
CA ALA A 10 -11.11 -31.65 -73.77
C ALA A 10 -12.64 -31.84 -74.00
N VAL A 11 -13.47 -30.93 -73.45
CA VAL A 11 -14.46 -30.02 -74.13
C VAL A 11 -15.55 -30.70 -75.03
N THR A 12 -16.87 -30.41 -75.05
CA THR A 12 -17.81 -29.31 -74.65
C THR A 12 -19.23 -29.92 -74.37
N ALA A 13 -20.34 -29.27 -73.99
CA ALA A 13 -20.90 -27.95 -74.34
C ALA A 13 -21.92 -27.35 -73.32
N ALA A 14 -22.26 -26.08 -73.54
CA ALA A 14 -22.92 -25.12 -72.63
C ALA A 14 -24.46 -25.17 -72.44
N ALA A 15 -24.93 -24.54 -71.36
CA ALA A 15 -26.07 -23.59 -71.36
C ALA A 15 -26.01 -22.64 -70.12
N LEU A 16 -26.63 -21.45 -70.23
CA LEU A 16 -26.66 -20.32 -69.25
C LEU A 16 -27.66 -20.58 -68.08
N SER A 17 -27.76 -19.83 -66.96
CA SER A 17 -27.29 -18.47 -66.55
C SER A 17 -27.46 -18.25 -65.02
N THR A 18 -26.62 -17.37 -64.41
CA THR A 18 -26.85 -16.56 -63.16
C THR A 18 -27.25 -17.28 -61.84
N ALA A 19 -26.95 -16.86 -60.61
CA ALA A 19 -26.04 -15.91 -59.92
C ALA A 19 -26.35 -16.04 -58.39
N PHE A 20 -25.54 -15.70 -57.38
CA PHE A 20 -24.14 -15.22 -57.26
C PHE A 20 -23.63 -15.58 -55.83
N LEU A 21 -22.32 -15.79 -55.66
CA LEU A 21 -21.52 -15.82 -54.40
C LEU A 21 -21.85 -16.83 -53.26
N ALA A 22 -20.83 -17.64 -52.97
CA ALA A 22 -20.63 -18.50 -51.80
C ALA A 22 -19.71 -17.76 -50.76
N PRO A 23 -19.25 -18.35 -49.63
CA PRO A 23 -19.31 -19.75 -49.24
C PRO A 23 -19.75 -20.06 -47.80
N ALA A 24 -19.99 -21.35 -47.57
CA ALA A 24 -20.17 -21.93 -46.24
C ALA A 24 -18.83 -22.19 -45.55
N SER A 25 -18.87 -22.20 -44.21
CA SER A 25 -18.00 -23.03 -43.38
C SER A 25 -18.91 -23.83 -42.42
N LEU A 26 -18.55 -25.08 -42.15
CA LEU A 26 -19.33 -25.99 -41.31
C LEU A 26 -18.41 -26.80 -40.39
N SER A 27 -18.92 -27.07 -39.19
CA SER A 27 -18.43 -28.00 -38.17
C SER A 27 -17.21 -27.60 -37.31
N ALA A 28 -17.51 -27.19 -36.07
CA ALA A 28 -16.96 -27.77 -34.84
C ALA A 28 -18.06 -27.74 -33.76
N PRO A 29 -18.19 -28.75 -32.87
CA PRO A 29 -19.27 -28.79 -31.89
C PRO A 29 -18.92 -28.08 -30.55
N ALA A 30 -19.87 -27.29 -30.05
CA ALA A 30 -20.10 -26.88 -28.65
C ALA A 30 -18.88 -26.46 -27.79
N PRO A 31 -18.62 -25.15 -27.61
CA PRO A 31 -17.93 -24.70 -26.41
C PRO A 31 -18.84 -24.94 -25.19
N HIS A 32 -18.26 -25.38 -24.07
CA HIS A 32 -18.92 -25.22 -22.78
C HIS A 32 -18.95 -23.72 -22.48
N SER A 33 -20.15 -23.14 -22.39
CA SER A 33 -20.36 -21.70 -22.37
C SER A 33 -19.89 -21.08 -21.05
N ALA A 34 -18.67 -20.55 -21.05
CA ALA A 34 -18.17 -19.55 -20.09
C ALA A 34 -18.83 -18.16 -20.33
N THR A 35 -20.14 -18.16 -20.57
CA THR A 35 -20.97 -16.98 -20.87
C THR A 35 -22.17 -16.93 -19.92
N ALA A 36 -21.87 -17.08 -18.63
CA ALA A 36 -22.84 -17.03 -17.53
C ALA A 36 -22.30 -16.29 -16.29
N GLN A 37 -21.43 -15.29 -16.47
CA GLN A 37 -20.99 -14.41 -15.36
C GLN A 37 -20.57 -13.00 -15.80
N ARG A 38 -21.38 -12.34 -16.65
CA ARG A 38 -21.41 -10.87 -16.82
C ARG A 38 -22.85 -10.45 -17.15
N ALA A 39 -23.19 -9.20 -16.87
CA ALA A 39 -24.53 -8.59 -16.93
C ALA A 39 -25.53 -8.95 -15.80
N ALA A 40 -25.25 -8.41 -14.59
CA ALA A 40 -26.28 -8.05 -13.62
C ALA A 40 -25.87 -6.86 -12.73
N ILE A 41 -25.23 -5.82 -13.29
CA ILE A 41 -25.11 -4.52 -12.61
C ILE A 41 -26.33 -3.68 -13.03
N ALA A 42 -27.40 -3.78 -12.25
CA ALA A 42 -28.63 -3.03 -12.46
C ALA A 42 -29.12 -2.45 -11.14
N ALA A 43 -29.10 -1.12 -11.06
CA ALA A 43 -29.72 -0.27 -10.04
C ALA A 43 -29.31 -0.50 -8.57
N ASN A 44 -28.35 0.31 -8.08
CA ASN A 44 -28.56 1.08 -6.85
C ASN A 44 -27.69 2.36 -6.80
N PRO A 45 -28.24 3.57 -7.08
CA PRO A 45 -27.47 4.81 -7.07
C PRO A 45 -26.93 5.27 -5.71
N SER A 46 -27.28 4.59 -4.61
CA SER A 46 -26.60 4.75 -3.31
C SER A 46 -26.67 3.47 -2.48
N GLY A 47 -26.29 2.34 -3.09
CA GLY A 47 -26.31 1.00 -2.48
C GLY A 47 -25.37 0.76 -1.29
N LYS A 48 -24.86 1.84 -0.69
CA LYS A 48 -24.14 1.91 0.57
C LYS A 48 -24.78 0.99 1.60
N SER A 49 -23.94 0.22 2.27
CA SER A 49 -24.35 -0.68 3.36
C SER A 49 -23.84 -0.25 4.73
N ILE A 50 -22.81 0.59 4.71
CA ILE A 50 -22.37 1.47 5.76
C ILE A 50 -22.23 2.87 5.15
N GLU A 51 -22.33 3.89 5.97
CA GLU A 51 -22.18 5.31 5.62
C GLU A 51 -21.18 5.92 6.60
N LEU A 52 -20.21 6.69 6.09
CA LEU A 52 -19.19 7.34 6.91
C LEU A 52 -19.62 8.79 7.15
N THR A 53 -19.89 9.14 8.41
CA THR A 53 -20.31 10.48 8.81
C THR A 53 -19.20 11.16 9.60
N ARG A 54 -18.68 12.29 9.11
CA ARG A 54 -17.63 13.07 9.80
C ARG A 54 -18.11 13.51 11.18
N ALA A 55 -17.49 12.99 12.24
CA ALA A 55 -17.70 13.40 13.62
C ALA A 55 -16.94 14.71 13.94
N GLY A 56 -15.72 14.84 13.41
CA GLY A 56 -14.94 16.06 13.51
C GLY A 56 -13.50 15.88 13.03
N THR A 57 -12.78 17.00 12.94
CA THR A 57 -11.41 17.07 12.44
C THR A 57 -10.55 17.90 13.38
N HIS A 58 -9.33 17.46 13.60
CA HIS A 58 -8.27 18.25 14.18
C HIS A 58 -7.30 18.67 13.08
N GLU A 59 -6.94 19.95 13.02
CA GLU A 59 -5.93 20.47 12.10
C GLU A 59 -4.72 20.94 12.93
N THR A 60 -3.51 20.53 12.52
CA THR A 60 -2.27 21.05 13.12
C THR A 60 -1.94 22.47 12.65
N GLY A 61 -2.48 22.88 11.49
CA GLY A 61 -2.18 24.13 10.82
C GLY A 61 -0.82 24.12 10.09
N VAL A 62 -0.25 22.94 9.84
CA VAL A 62 0.96 22.70 9.06
C VAL A 62 0.57 21.87 7.82
N PHE A 63 1.14 22.19 6.66
CA PHE A 63 0.79 21.58 5.37
C PHE A 63 2.07 21.13 4.65
N GLY A 64 2.06 19.94 4.05
CA GLY A 64 3.16 19.40 3.22
C GLY A 64 4.43 19.07 4.00
N GLU A 65 4.32 18.80 5.30
CA GLU A 65 5.47 18.55 6.20
C GLU A 65 5.20 17.36 7.14
N SER A 66 4.36 16.40 6.73
CA SER A 66 4.04 15.16 7.46
C SER A 66 3.73 15.40 8.95
N ALA A 67 2.65 16.15 9.18
CA ALA A 67 2.26 16.63 10.51
C ALA A 67 1.17 15.76 11.17
N ALA A 68 0.65 14.75 10.47
CA ALA A 68 -0.38 13.83 10.95
C ALA A 68 -0.37 12.52 10.12
N GLU A 69 0.46 11.54 10.49
CA GLU A 69 0.63 10.29 9.69
C GLU A 69 -0.10 9.08 10.28
N ILE A 70 0.43 8.46 11.35
CA ILE A 70 -0.10 7.20 11.89
C ILE A 70 -1.01 7.44 13.11
N PRO A 71 -2.31 7.06 13.08
CA PRO A 71 -3.23 7.19 14.21
C PRO A 71 -3.41 5.88 15.00
N ALA A 72 -3.45 5.96 16.32
CA ALA A 72 -3.80 4.86 17.21
C ALA A 72 -4.76 5.30 18.33
N PHE A 73 -5.84 4.56 18.55
CA PHE A 73 -6.84 4.87 19.58
C PHE A 73 -6.82 3.88 20.75
N ASP A 74 -6.67 4.39 21.98
CA ASP A 74 -6.70 3.58 23.20
C ASP A 74 -8.02 3.75 23.95
N ALA A 75 -8.88 2.73 23.85
CA ALA A 75 -10.17 2.66 24.54
C ALA A 75 -10.04 2.70 26.08
N VAL A 76 -8.88 2.36 26.66
CA VAL A 76 -8.65 2.41 28.11
C VAL A 76 -8.60 3.85 28.64
N SER A 77 -7.98 4.76 27.87
CA SER A 77 -7.86 6.19 28.24
C SER A 77 -8.81 7.12 27.48
N GLY A 78 -9.48 6.63 26.43
CA GLY A 78 -10.35 7.44 25.56
C GLY A 78 -9.58 8.45 24.73
N ARG A 79 -8.35 8.09 24.32
CA ARG A 79 -7.41 8.97 23.61
C ARG A 79 -7.03 8.44 22.26
N LEU A 80 -6.93 9.38 21.33
CA LEU A 80 -6.33 9.22 20.03
C LEU A 80 -4.90 9.77 20.10
N PHE A 81 -3.95 9.00 19.60
CA PHE A 81 -2.55 9.34 19.44
C PHE A 81 -2.27 9.41 17.95
N VAL A 82 -1.61 10.46 17.47
CA VAL A 82 -1.28 10.63 16.05
C VAL A 82 0.19 11.01 15.94
N VAL A 83 0.91 10.35 15.06
CA VAL A 83 2.30 10.71 14.73
C VAL A 83 2.34 12.08 14.05
N ASN A 84 3.37 12.84 14.39
CA ASN A 84 3.68 14.15 13.83
C ASN A 84 5.20 14.16 13.59
N ALA A 85 5.65 13.57 12.47
CA ALA A 85 7.07 13.45 12.14
C ALA A 85 7.75 14.81 12.08
N GLN A 86 7.06 15.83 11.55
CA GLN A 86 7.46 17.25 11.58
C GLN A 86 8.07 17.72 12.91
N ARG A 87 7.60 17.16 14.03
CA ARG A 87 7.99 17.52 15.40
C ARG A 87 8.79 16.45 16.13
N GLY A 88 9.01 15.28 15.54
CA GLY A 88 9.57 14.12 16.26
C GLY A 88 8.72 13.74 17.47
N ALA A 89 7.40 13.69 17.28
CA ALA A 89 6.45 13.67 18.38
C ALA A 89 5.14 12.93 18.07
N VAL A 90 4.38 12.67 19.14
CA VAL A 90 3.00 12.16 19.06
C VAL A 90 2.06 13.22 19.62
N ASP A 91 1.12 13.69 18.80
CA ASP A 91 0.03 14.54 19.23
C ASP A 91 -1.09 13.71 19.89
N VAL A 92 -1.59 14.17 21.03
CA VAL A 92 -2.56 13.47 21.87
C VAL A 92 -3.87 14.23 21.88
N MET A 93 -4.93 13.54 21.51
CA MET A 93 -6.31 14.03 21.46
C MET A 93 -7.21 13.16 22.34
N ARG A 94 -8.35 13.70 22.76
CA ARG A 94 -9.43 12.94 23.41
C ARG A 94 -10.60 12.83 22.45
N LEU A 95 -11.24 11.66 22.43
CA LEU A 95 -12.52 11.48 21.72
C LEU A 95 -13.65 11.47 22.75
N GLY A 96 -14.66 12.33 22.53
CA GLY A 96 -15.84 12.43 23.38
C GLY A 96 -16.95 11.46 22.99
N ALA A 97 -18.11 11.58 23.64
CA ALA A 97 -19.33 10.83 23.24
C ALA A 97 -19.92 11.31 21.89
N ASP A 98 -19.38 12.41 21.35
CA ASP A 98 -19.58 12.97 20.03
C ASP A 98 -18.49 12.55 19.02
N ALA A 99 -17.54 11.69 19.42
CA ALA A 99 -16.38 11.22 18.67
C ALA A 99 -15.44 12.29 18.07
N ALA A 100 -15.75 13.59 18.21
CA ALA A 100 -14.93 14.68 17.72
C ALA A 100 -13.56 14.73 18.43
N PRO A 101 -12.44 14.87 17.69
CA PRO A 101 -11.11 14.93 18.26
C PRO A 101 -10.84 16.29 18.95
N VAL A 102 -10.49 16.24 20.24
CA VAL A 102 -10.11 17.42 21.03
C VAL A 102 -8.66 17.30 21.47
N ALA A 103 -7.78 18.15 20.91
CA ALA A 103 -6.37 18.20 21.27
C ALA A 103 -6.15 18.40 22.78
N GLU A 104 -5.26 17.59 23.36
CA GLU A 104 -4.87 17.66 24.77
C GLU A 104 -3.43 18.18 24.93
N ARG A 105 -2.46 17.58 24.23
CA ARG A 105 -1.03 17.94 24.28
C ARG A 105 -0.21 17.15 23.26
N THR A 106 1.04 17.57 23.07
CA THR A 106 2.07 16.81 22.35
C THR A 106 2.97 16.02 23.33
N LEU A 107 3.53 14.90 22.86
CA LEU A 107 4.56 14.07 23.50
C LEU A 107 5.78 13.98 22.59
N SER A 108 6.88 14.66 22.94
CA SER A 108 8.13 14.55 22.19
C SER A 108 8.86 13.24 22.50
N ALA A 109 9.49 12.67 21.48
CA ALA A 109 10.38 11.52 21.61
C ALA A 109 11.83 11.90 21.94
N GLU A 110 12.24 13.19 21.88
CA GLU A 110 13.62 13.65 22.12
C GLU A 110 14.09 13.38 23.57
N GLY A 111 15.34 12.93 23.73
CA GLY A 111 16.04 12.94 25.02
C GLY A 111 15.57 11.86 26.01
N LEU A 112 14.81 10.87 25.56
CA LEU A 112 14.28 9.78 26.37
C LEU A 112 15.36 8.74 26.64
N ARG A 113 15.74 8.59 27.92
CA ARG A 113 16.79 7.68 28.35
C ARG A 113 16.25 6.28 28.65
N THR A 114 16.76 5.30 27.92
CA THR A 114 16.49 3.86 28.11
C THR A 114 17.31 3.27 29.28
N ALA A 115 17.06 2.01 29.62
CA ALA A 115 17.77 1.35 30.74
C ALA A 115 19.22 0.95 30.41
N ASP A 116 19.56 0.77 29.13
CA ASP A 116 20.96 0.53 28.70
C ASP A 116 21.81 1.82 28.68
N GLY A 117 21.17 2.98 28.84
CA GLY A 117 21.82 4.28 28.90
C GLY A 117 21.92 5.00 27.56
N SER A 118 21.45 4.40 26.46
CA SER A 118 21.14 5.14 25.22
C SER A 118 20.04 6.18 25.48
N VAL A 119 19.97 7.15 24.57
CA VAL A 119 19.06 8.29 24.64
C VAL A 119 18.60 8.54 23.20
N THR A 120 17.30 8.67 22.98
CA THR A 120 16.77 9.10 21.68
C THR A 120 17.32 10.48 21.31
N ASP A 121 17.66 10.65 20.05
CA ASP A 121 18.42 11.82 19.60
C ASP A 121 17.62 13.12 19.67
N LYS A 122 18.35 14.23 19.55
CA LYS A 122 17.75 15.54 19.35
C LYS A 122 17.33 15.70 17.90
N GLY A 123 16.05 15.95 17.68
CA GLY A 123 15.47 15.98 16.33
C GLY A 123 15.24 14.59 15.75
N ALA A 124 15.15 13.55 16.59
CA ALA A 124 14.71 12.22 16.17
C ALA A 124 13.26 12.25 15.65
N THR A 125 13.03 11.66 14.48
CA THR A 125 11.71 11.46 13.89
C THR A 125 10.91 10.42 14.67
N VAL A 126 9.60 10.48 14.56
CA VAL A 126 8.67 9.44 15.00
C VAL A 126 7.90 9.03 13.78
N ASN A 127 7.86 7.73 13.48
CA ASN A 127 7.23 7.24 12.26
C ASN A 127 5.91 6.52 12.58
N SER A 128 5.91 5.62 13.57
CA SER A 128 4.71 4.84 13.93
C SER A 128 4.35 4.87 15.42
N VAL A 129 3.05 4.70 15.69
CA VAL A 129 2.47 4.58 17.03
C VAL A 129 1.44 3.45 17.08
N ALA A 130 1.50 2.62 18.12
CA ALA A 130 0.47 1.63 18.40
C ALA A 130 0.14 1.60 19.89
N VAL A 131 -1.02 1.05 20.23
CA VAL A 131 -1.50 0.96 21.62
C VAL A 131 -2.03 -0.43 21.96
N SER A 132 -1.82 -0.86 23.20
CA SER A 132 -2.45 -2.07 23.75
C SER A 132 -2.53 -2.01 25.27
N GLY A 133 -3.73 -2.27 25.82
CA GLY A 133 -3.93 -2.43 27.26
C GLY A 133 -3.51 -1.22 28.12
N GLY A 134 -3.62 0.00 27.60
CA GLY A 134 -3.21 1.23 28.28
C GLY A 134 -1.71 1.56 28.18
N VAL A 135 -0.96 0.86 27.31
CA VAL A 135 0.43 1.18 26.94
C VAL A 135 0.47 1.63 25.48
N MET A 136 1.21 2.69 25.20
CA MET A 136 1.56 3.14 23.85
C MET A 136 3.01 2.76 23.57
N ALA A 137 3.28 2.23 22.38
CA ALA A 137 4.62 2.08 21.80
C ALA A 137 4.77 3.10 20.66
N VAL A 138 5.98 3.63 20.51
CA VAL A 138 6.33 4.64 19.51
C VAL A 138 7.65 4.22 18.88
N ALA A 139 7.69 4.14 17.55
CA ALA A 139 8.90 3.92 16.77
C ALA A 139 9.63 5.26 16.62
N VAL A 140 10.95 5.26 16.77
CA VAL A 140 11.77 6.47 16.82
C VAL A 140 13.04 6.25 16.03
N GLU A 141 13.16 6.95 14.90
CA GLU A 141 14.35 7.02 14.07
C GLU A 141 15.55 7.57 14.84
N ALA A 142 16.76 7.20 14.45
CA ALA A 142 17.98 7.91 14.85
C ALA A 142 18.21 9.13 13.97
N ALA A 143 18.87 10.18 14.47
CA ALA A 143 19.08 11.41 13.68
C ALA A 143 19.99 11.23 12.43
N GLU A 144 20.52 10.02 12.26
CA GLU A 144 21.11 9.46 11.05
C GLU A 144 20.27 8.20 10.76
N LYS A 145 19.44 8.19 9.70
CA LYS A 145 18.47 7.10 9.45
C LYS A 145 19.11 5.71 9.38
N THR A 146 20.37 5.67 8.92
CA THR A 146 21.18 4.46 8.79
C THR A 146 21.68 3.88 10.13
N ASP A 147 21.45 4.56 11.25
CA ASP A 147 21.81 4.12 12.61
C ASP A 147 20.63 3.46 13.34
N HIS A 148 20.91 2.48 14.21
CA HIS A 148 19.92 1.81 15.05
C HIS A 148 19.02 2.79 15.86
N GLY A 149 17.72 2.80 15.55
CA GLY A 149 16.68 3.58 16.24
C GLY A 149 16.16 2.92 17.52
N TRP A 150 14.97 3.32 17.97
CA TRP A 150 14.35 2.89 19.23
C TRP A 150 12.86 2.56 19.13
N VAL A 151 12.41 1.73 20.08
CA VAL A 151 11.01 1.73 20.54
C VAL A 151 10.96 2.35 21.93
N VAL A 152 10.10 3.35 22.11
CA VAL A 152 9.82 3.96 23.42
C VAL A 152 8.37 3.74 23.83
N PHE A 153 8.16 3.61 25.13
CA PHE A 153 6.86 3.25 25.71
C PHE A 153 6.31 4.34 26.63
N PHE A 154 5.00 4.56 26.57
CA PHE A 154 4.26 5.48 27.42
C PHE A 154 3.01 4.83 28.03
N ASP A 155 2.61 5.30 29.21
CA ASP A 155 1.32 4.97 29.83
C ASP A 155 0.24 5.89 29.24
N THR A 156 -0.77 5.34 28.55
CA THR A 156 -1.77 6.13 27.80
C THR A 156 -2.65 6.98 28.70
N THR A 157 -2.81 6.60 29.97
CA THR A 157 -3.67 7.28 30.94
C THR A 157 -2.99 8.49 31.59
N THR A 158 -1.72 8.33 31.97
CA THR A 158 -0.92 9.36 32.66
C THR A 158 0.01 10.13 31.73
N LEU A 159 0.16 9.67 30.48
CA LEU A 159 1.02 10.25 29.44
C LEU A 159 2.48 10.38 29.90
N ARG A 160 2.94 9.37 30.64
CA ARG A 160 4.29 9.27 31.21
C ARG A 160 5.12 8.26 30.43
N TYR A 161 6.34 8.66 30.09
CA TYR A 161 7.37 7.74 29.61
C TYR A 161 7.62 6.62 30.62
N LEU A 162 7.69 5.39 30.12
CA LEU A 162 7.83 4.15 30.89
C LEU A 162 9.22 3.53 30.75
N GLY A 163 9.82 3.60 29.56
CA GLY A 163 11.08 2.96 29.19
C GLY A 163 11.20 2.78 27.68
N GLY A 164 12.27 2.13 27.22
CA GLY A 164 12.50 1.87 25.80
C GLY A 164 13.73 1.00 25.56
N VAL A 165 13.89 0.57 24.31
CA VAL A 165 14.98 -0.29 23.81
C VAL A 165 15.38 0.17 22.41
N ARG A 166 16.61 -0.13 21.99
CA ARG A 166 17.02 -0.01 20.57
C ARG A 166 16.45 -1.16 19.73
N VAL A 167 16.29 -0.89 18.44
CA VAL A 167 15.83 -1.83 17.41
C VAL A 167 16.71 -1.69 16.15
N GLY A 168 16.22 -1.99 14.94
CA GLY A 168 16.98 -1.86 13.69
C GLY A 168 17.24 -0.40 13.29
N ALA A 169 17.91 -0.19 12.15
CA ALA A 169 17.98 1.11 11.49
C ALA A 169 16.62 1.45 10.87
N LEU A 170 16.26 2.73 10.85
CA LEU A 170 14.94 3.25 10.41
C LEU A 170 13.74 2.38 10.85
N PRO A 171 13.39 2.37 12.16
CA PRO A 171 12.21 1.68 12.64
C PRO A 171 10.94 2.45 12.24
N ASP A 172 10.29 1.98 11.18
CA ASP A 172 9.03 2.55 10.72
C ASP A 172 7.84 1.96 11.50
N SER A 173 7.16 0.96 10.94
CA SER A 173 5.87 0.50 11.44
C SER A 173 6.01 -0.39 12.66
N LEU A 174 5.08 -0.25 13.61
CA LEU A 174 4.99 -1.19 14.72
C LEU A 174 3.57 -1.62 15.09
N ALA A 175 3.44 -2.87 15.52
CA ALA A 175 2.16 -3.44 15.94
C ALA A 175 2.27 -4.19 17.26
N PHE A 176 1.26 -4.02 18.12
CA PHE A 176 1.10 -4.87 19.31
C PHE A 176 0.42 -6.18 18.93
N SER A 177 0.97 -7.30 19.42
CA SER A 177 0.22 -8.56 19.45
C SER A 177 -1.11 -8.39 20.21
N PRO A 178 -2.23 -9.02 19.78
CA PRO A 178 -3.56 -8.84 20.39
C PRO A 178 -3.68 -9.10 21.90
N ASN A 179 -2.68 -9.71 22.53
CA ASN A 179 -2.63 -9.96 23.98
C ASN A 179 -1.64 -9.05 24.74
N GLY A 180 -1.04 -8.07 24.06
CA GLY A 180 -0.08 -7.11 24.59
C GLY A 180 1.25 -7.71 25.07
N ALA A 181 1.62 -8.94 24.66
CA ALA A 181 2.84 -9.60 25.11
C ALA A 181 4.08 -9.29 24.25
N TYR A 182 3.88 -8.90 23.00
CA TYR A 182 4.91 -8.47 22.06
C TYR A 182 4.52 -7.18 21.35
N VAL A 183 5.52 -6.36 21.04
CA VAL A 183 5.52 -5.41 19.92
C VAL A 183 6.40 -6.00 18.83
N VAL A 184 5.96 -5.90 17.59
CA VAL A 184 6.75 -6.20 16.39
C VAL A 184 7.00 -4.88 15.67
N VAL A 185 8.22 -4.69 15.20
CA VAL A 185 8.67 -3.45 14.56
C VAL A 185 9.34 -3.83 13.25
N ALA A 186 8.85 -3.29 12.16
CA ALA A 186 9.56 -3.24 10.89
C ALA A 186 10.69 -2.21 11.03
N ASN A 187 11.85 -2.51 10.46
CA ASN A 187 13.01 -1.62 10.51
C ASN A 187 13.61 -1.70 9.11
N GLU A 188 13.22 -0.77 8.25
CA GLU A 188 13.49 -0.77 6.82
C GLU A 188 14.98 -0.98 6.55
N GLY A 189 15.81 -0.19 7.23
CA GLY A 189 17.25 -0.21 7.02
C GLY A 189 17.65 0.38 5.66
N GLU A 190 16.95 1.43 5.22
CA GLU A 190 17.29 2.19 4.02
C GLU A 190 18.75 2.67 3.97
N PRO A 191 19.32 2.86 2.77
CA PRO A 191 20.63 3.46 2.57
C PRO A 191 20.61 4.98 2.81
N ALA A 192 21.80 5.53 3.04
CA ALA A 192 22.01 6.97 2.89
C ALA A 192 21.82 7.39 1.42
N ASP A 193 21.34 8.61 1.17
CA ASP A 193 21.02 9.13 -0.18
C ASP A 193 22.16 8.96 -1.21
N ASP A 194 23.42 9.03 -0.77
CA ASP A 194 24.60 8.88 -1.64
C ASP A 194 25.11 7.42 -1.75
N PHE A 195 24.37 6.47 -1.17
CA PHE A 195 24.75 5.06 -0.99
C PHE A 195 26.14 4.86 -0.35
N SER A 196 26.66 5.82 0.43
CA SER A 196 27.91 5.64 1.17
C SER A 196 27.80 4.57 2.27
N VAL A 197 26.58 4.35 2.75
CA VAL A 197 26.18 3.45 3.82
C VAL A 197 24.82 2.85 3.47
N ASP A 198 24.65 1.55 3.74
CA ASP A 198 23.42 0.80 3.48
C ASP A 198 23.33 -0.34 4.54
N PRO A 199 22.55 -0.15 5.61
CA PRO A 199 22.37 -1.11 6.70
C PRO A 199 21.53 -2.31 6.27
N GLU A 200 21.05 -3.10 7.22
CA GLU A 200 20.23 -4.28 6.93
C GLU A 200 18.80 -4.06 7.41
N GLY A 201 17.84 -4.35 6.53
CA GLY A 201 16.43 -4.42 6.88
C GLY A 201 16.14 -5.60 7.80
N THR A 202 15.42 -5.34 8.90
CA THR A 202 15.22 -6.32 9.97
C THR A 202 13.86 -6.19 10.63
N ILE A 203 13.40 -7.24 11.31
CA ILE A 203 12.13 -7.22 12.06
C ILE A 203 12.41 -7.48 13.54
N SER A 204 12.08 -6.53 14.41
CA SER A 204 12.37 -6.59 15.85
C SER A 204 11.15 -7.02 16.65
N VAL A 205 11.24 -8.16 17.33
CA VAL A 205 10.17 -8.71 18.19
C VAL A 205 10.49 -8.44 19.67
N VAL A 206 9.93 -7.36 20.20
CA VAL A 206 10.15 -6.87 21.56
C VAL A 206 9.16 -7.50 22.55
N SER A 207 9.66 -8.12 23.61
CA SER A 207 8.84 -8.70 24.69
C SER A 207 8.34 -7.64 25.66
N VAL A 208 7.02 -7.48 25.78
CA VAL A 208 6.38 -6.40 26.54
C VAL A 208 6.12 -6.79 28.01
N PRO A 209 6.55 -6.00 29.00
CA PRO A 209 6.25 -6.26 30.40
C PRO A 209 4.76 -6.05 30.73
N LYS A 210 4.15 -7.01 31.44
CA LYS A 210 2.74 -6.91 31.92
C LYS A 210 2.49 -5.87 33.01
N ASN A 211 3.52 -5.16 33.46
CA ASN A 211 3.42 -4.14 34.49
C ASN A 211 4.24 -2.91 34.07
N ALA A 212 3.58 -1.75 33.97
CA ALA A 212 4.17 -0.46 33.66
C ALA A 212 5.46 -0.13 34.45
N GLN A 213 5.57 -0.54 35.73
CA GLN A 213 6.78 -0.31 36.53
C GLN A 213 8.02 -1.09 36.04
N GLN A 214 7.85 -2.17 35.28
CA GLN A 214 8.94 -3.01 34.77
C GLN A 214 9.62 -2.42 33.52
N PHE A 215 8.93 -1.58 32.74
CA PHE A 215 9.48 -0.92 31.54
C PHE A 215 10.72 -0.08 31.84
N SER A 216 10.80 0.54 33.03
CA SER A 216 11.98 1.27 33.50
C SER A 216 13.25 0.42 33.65
N ARG A 217 13.13 -0.90 33.45
CA ARG A 217 14.20 -1.90 33.48
C ARG A 217 14.16 -2.80 32.24
N LEU A 218 13.45 -2.40 31.19
CA LEU A 218 13.45 -3.09 29.90
C LEU A 218 14.85 -2.96 29.30
N THR A 219 15.45 -4.08 28.93
CA THR A 219 16.82 -4.14 28.39
C THR A 219 16.79 -4.83 27.03
N GLN A 220 17.92 -4.80 26.33
CA GLN A 220 18.10 -5.46 25.03
C GLN A 220 17.79 -6.98 25.06
N ASP A 221 17.87 -7.63 26.23
CA ASP A 221 17.43 -9.03 26.41
C ASP A 221 15.93 -9.26 26.07
N ALA A 222 15.13 -8.20 25.97
CA ALA A 222 13.73 -8.27 25.56
C ALA A 222 13.54 -8.23 24.03
N VAL A 223 14.55 -7.80 23.27
CA VAL A 223 14.52 -7.66 21.81
C VAL A 223 15.05 -8.94 21.17
N ARG A 224 14.39 -9.40 20.11
CA ARG A 224 14.91 -10.45 19.22
C ARG A 224 14.73 -9.99 17.79
N THR A 225 15.84 -9.94 17.06
CA THR A 225 15.86 -9.50 15.67
C THR A 225 15.70 -10.71 14.75
N VAL A 226 14.78 -10.61 13.80
CA VAL A 226 14.67 -11.48 12.64
C VAL A 226 15.40 -10.80 11.50
N ASP A 227 16.22 -11.58 10.78
CA ASP A 227 17.10 -11.11 9.70
C ASP A 227 16.88 -11.92 8.42
N PHE A 228 17.42 -11.43 7.30
CA PHE A 228 17.28 -12.07 5.99
C PHE A 228 18.58 -12.73 5.50
N ARG A 229 19.63 -12.78 6.33
CA ARG A 229 20.99 -13.25 5.98
C ARG A 229 21.02 -14.69 5.52
N ALA A 230 19.98 -15.47 5.80
CA ALA A 230 19.79 -16.81 5.27
C ALA A 230 19.79 -16.85 3.73
N TYR A 231 19.29 -15.81 3.06
CA TYR A 231 19.30 -15.71 1.59
C TYR A 231 20.72 -15.42 1.06
N ASP A 232 21.46 -14.52 1.67
CA ASP A 232 22.89 -14.31 1.37
C ASP A 232 23.73 -15.57 1.62
N ALA A 233 23.35 -16.40 2.60
CA ALA A 233 23.96 -17.70 2.89
C ALA A 233 23.56 -18.83 1.92
N GLY A 234 22.79 -18.53 0.87
CA GLY A 234 22.44 -19.48 -0.19
C GLY A 234 21.06 -20.15 -0.04
N THR A 235 20.18 -19.64 0.82
CA THR A 235 18.75 -19.97 0.73
C THR A 235 18.19 -19.38 -0.57
N ALA A 236 17.37 -20.14 -1.29
CA ALA A 236 16.79 -19.66 -2.54
C ALA A 236 15.77 -18.55 -2.24
N LEU A 237 16.01 -17.35 -2.76
CA LEU A 237 15.04 -16.26 -2.72
C LEU A 237 13.79 -16.65 -3.56
N PRO A 238 12.56 -16.36 -3.10
CA PRO A 238 11.36 -16.67 -3.87
C PRO A 238 11.33 -15.92 -5.20
N ALA A 239 10.83 -16.57 -6.26
CA ALA A 239 10.68 -15.93 -7.55
C ALA A 239 9.65 -14.80 -7.48
N GLY A 240 10.02 -13.61 -7.93
CA GLY A 240 9.20 -12.39 -7.85
C GLY A 240 9.60 -11.42 -6.73
N VAL A 241 10.48 -11.83 -5.81
CA VAL A 241 11.09 -10.89 -4.85
C VAL A 241 12.24 -10.13 -5.54
N ARG A 242 12.23 -8.81 -5.45
CA ARG A 242 13.23 -7.92 -6.07
C ARG A 242 14.44 -7.68 -5.17
N VAL A 243 15.56 -7.32 -5.80
CA VAL A 243 16.85 -6.97 -5.16
C VAL A 243 17.58 -5.97 -6.09
N SER A 244 17.15 -4.70 -6.11
CA SER A 244 17.61 -3.64 -7.01
C SER A 244 18.78 -2.81 -6.41
N GLY A 245 19.16 -1.66 -6.99
CA GLY A 245 20.22 -0.80 -6.43
C GLY A 245 21.67 -1.34 -6.45
N PRO A 246 22.65 -0.51 -6.03
CA PRO A 246 24.07 -0.86 -5.93
C PRO A 246 24.38 -1.81 -4.76
N ASP A 247 25.63 -2.31 -4.72
CA ASP A 247 26.18 -3.04 -3.57
C ASP A 247 27.22 -2.16 -2.87
N VAL A 248 26.99 -1.81 -1.60
CA VAL A 248 27.80 -0.83 -0.85
C VAL A 248 28.13 -1.31 0.57
N ALA A 249 28.74 -0.45 1.39
CA ALA A 249 29.33 -0.84 2.65
C ALA A 249 28.31 -0.90 3.80
N VAL A 250 28.37 -1.98 4.59
CA VAL A 250 27.69 -2.07 5.89
C VAL A 250 28.25 -1.00 6.84
N PRO A 251 27.40 -0.20 7.52
CA PRO A 251 27.84 0.81 8.47
C PRO A 251 28.65 0.26 9.65
N ALA A 252 29.59 1.05 10.15
CA ALA A 252 30.44 0.66 11.27
C ALA A 252 29.61 0.54 12.57
N GLY A 253 29.55 -0.66 13.15
CA GLY A 253 28.78 -0.95 14.36
C GLY A 253 27.52 -1.77 14.12
N HIS A 254 27.11 -1.93 12.86
CA HIS A 254 26.06 -2.85 12.45
C HIS A 254 26.63 -4.25 12.20
N GLU A 255 25.76 -5.26 12.28
CA GLU A 255 26.12 -6.65 11.99
C GLU A 255 26.36 -6.85 10.47
N PRO A 256 27.33 -7.69 10.03
CA PRO A 256 27.59 -7.88 8.62
C PRO A 256 26.45 -8.59 7.86
N ALA A 257 25.87 -7.90 6.89
CA ALA A 257 24.85 -8.40 5.96
C ALA A 257 25.38 -8.47 4.51
N GLY A 258 24.76 -9.31 3.67
CA GLY A 258 25.07 -9.36 2.24
C GLY A 258 24.11 -8.49 1.42
N ARG A 259 24.15 -8.58 0.08
CA ARG A 259 23.32 -7.72 -0.78
C ARG A 259 21.82 -8.00 -0.62
N VAL A 260 21.41 -9.25 -0.39
CA VAL A 260 19.98 -9.57 -0.32
C VAL A 260 19.37 -9.01 0.96
N ALA A 261 20.00 -9.21 2.11
CA ALA A 261 19.42 -8.74 3.37
C ALA A 261 19.40 -7.21 3.53
N ARG A 262 20.29 -6.49 2.84
CA ARG A 262 20.32 -5.01 2.75
C ARG A 262 19.39 -4.45 1.66
N ASN A 263 18.53 -5.29 1.09
CA ASN A 263 17.59 -4.94 0.02
C ASN A 263 16.15 -5.39 0.34
N LEU A 264 15.98 -6.14 1.42
CA LEU A 264 14.67 -6.50 1.93
C LEU A 264 14.37 -5.55 3.08
N GLU A 265 13.92 -4.35 2.71
CA GLU A 265 13.47 -3.28 3.61
C GLU A 265 12.04 -3.59 4.08
N PRO A 266 11.82 -3.96 5.36
CA PRO A 266 10.48 -4.23 5.87
C PRO A 266 9.78 -2.94 6.26
N GLU A 267 8.54 -2.80 5.81
CA GLU A 267 7.77 -1.56 5.85
C GLU A 267 6.67 -1.61 6.93
N TYR A 268 5.51 -2.19 6.61
CA TYR A 268 4.33 -2.15 7.47
C TYR A 268 4.08 -3.46 8.22
N VAL A 269 3.61 -3.40 9.48
CA VAL A 269 3.39 -4.58 10.34
C VAL A 269 1.91 -4.82 10.66
N THR A 270 1.42 -6.04 10.43
CA THR A 270 0.16 -6.54 11.01
C THR A 270 0.35 -7.89 11.71
N ILE A 271 -0.52 -8.22 12.68
CA ILE A 271 -0.43 -9.44 13.48
C ILE A 271 -1.76 -10.19 13.47
N ASP A 272 -1.68 -11.50 13.19
CA ASP A 272 -2.87 -12.34 13.08
C ASP A 272 -3.77 -12.28 14.34
N PRO A 273 -5.11 -12.35 14.23
CA PRO A 273 -5.98 -12.24 15.41
C PRO A 273 -5.73 -13.29 16.54
N PRO A 274 -5.19 -14.50 16.27
CA PRO A 274 -4.64 -15.39 17.30
C PRO A 274 -3.39 -14.91 18.08
N GLY A 275 -2.66 -13.91 17.58
CA GLY A 275 -1.46 -13.33 18.19
C GLY A 275 -0.25 -14.25 18.17
N ARG A 276 -0.03 -14.92 17.04
CA ARG A 276 1.05 -15.91 16.81
C ARG A 276 2.00 -15.52 15.71
N THR A 277 1.50 -14.90 14.65
CA THR A 277 2.24 -14.64 13.42
C THR A 277 2.09 -13.18 13.04
N ALA A 278 3.20 -12.47 12.86
CA ALA A 278 3.22 -11.20 12.13
C ALA A 278 3.35 -11.46 10.62
N TYR A 279 2.73 -10.59 9.85
CA TYR A 279 3.02 -10.38 8.44
C TYR A 279 3.61 -8.98 8.34
N VAL A 280 4.67 -8.84 7.55
CA VAL A 280 5.37 -7.56 7.36
C VAL A 280 5.56 -7.34 5.87
N SER A 281 5.13 -6.20 5.33
CA SER A 281 5.43 -5.83 3.94
C SER A 281 6.92 -5.62 3.77
N VAL A 282 7.41 -5.85 2.55
CA VAL A 282 8.78 -5.55 2.13
C VAL A 282 8.61 -4.92 0.74
N GLN A 283 8.41 -3.60 0.71
CA GLN A 283 7.64 -2.91 -0.34
C GLN A 283 8.36 -2.95 -1.70
N GLU A 284 9.60 -2.47 -1.75
CA GLU A 284 10.50 -2.36 -2.92
C GLU A 284 10.78 -3.75 -3.48
N ALA A 285 10.90 -4.71 -2.56
CA ALA A 285 11.12 -6.12 -2.83
C ALA A 285 9.88 -6.84 -3.36
N ASN A 286 8.69 -6.22 -3.32
CA ASN A 286 7.39 -6.82 -3.66
C ASN A 286 7.18 -8.15 -2.90
N ALA A 287 7.39 -8.15 -1.58
CA ALA A 287 7.26 -9.34 -0.76
C ALA A 287 6.48 -9.10 0.55
N VAL A 288 6.06 -10.20 1.18
CA VAL A 288 5.57 -10.22 2.56
C VAL A 288 6.35 -11.26 3.36
N ALA A 289 6.97 -10.82 4.45
CA ALA A 289 7.67 -11.65 5.41
C ALA A 289 6.69 -12.21 6.47
N VAL A 290 6.84 -13.48 6.83
CA VAL A 290 5.98 -14.17 7.81
C VAL A 290 6.81 -14.55 9.04
N VAL A 291 6.43 -14.08 10.24
CA VAL A 291 7.23 -14.21 11.47
C VAL A 291 6.45 -14.84 12.62
N ASP A 292 6.90 -15.99 13.15
CA ASP A 292 6.36 -16.54 14.42
C ASP A 292 6.85 -15.71 15.61
N LEU A 293 5.92 -15.07 16.30
CA LEU A 293 6.23 -14.16 17.41
C LEU A 293 6.84 -14.87 18.62
N LYS A 294 6.52 -16.16 18.79
CA LYS A 294 6.97 -16.92 19.95
C LYS A 294 8.46 -17.24 19.86
N SER A 295 8.95 -17.65 18.70
CA SER A 295 10.36 -17.95 18.44
C SER A 295 11.14 -16.73 17.96
N ALA A 296 10.48 -15.77 17.31
CA ALA A 296 11.08 -14.69 16.53
C ALA A 296 12.01 -15.26 15.46
N THR A 297 11.40 -15.93 14.49
CA THR A 297 12.06 -16.45 13.29
C THR A 297 11.19 -16.17 12.07
N LEU A 298 11.83 -15.86 10.95
CA LEU A 298 11.21 -15.89 9.63
C LEU A 298 10.73 -17.33 9.35
N GLU A 299 9.41 -17.51 9.23
CA GLU A 299 8.79 -18.79 8.83
C GLU A 299 8.69 -18.91 7.31
N ASP A 300 8.41 -17.80 6.62
CA ASP A 300 8.28 -17.74 5.17
C ASP A 300 8.53 -16.32 4.64
N LEU A 301 8.77 -16.21 3.32
CA LEU A 301 8.81 -14.97 2.56
C LEU A 301 8.15 -15.28 1.21
N TRP A 302 7.14 -14.52 0.82
CA TRP A 302 6.45 -14.74 -0.46
C TRP A 302 6.34 -13.45 -1.27
N ALA A 303 6.55 -13.57 -2.58
CA ALA A 303 6.37 -12.47 -3.52
C ALA A 303 4.89 -12.26 -3.83
N LEU A 304 4.47 -11.01 -4.03
CA LEU A 304 3.10 -10.73 -4.47
C LEU A 304 2.97 -10.93 -5.99
N THR A 305 1.78 -11.33 -6.43
CA THR A 305 1.50 -11.61 -7.85
C THR A 305 1.22 -10.30 -8.59
N PRO A 306 1.91 -10.00 -9.71
CA PRO A 306 1.61 -8.83 -10.52
C PRO A 306 0.17 -8.77 -11.03
N THR A 307 -0.33 -7.57 -11.28
CA THR A 307 -1.60 -7.31 -11.96
C THR A 307 -1.36 -7.17 -13.46
N ASP A 308 -1.92 -8.08 -14.26
CA ASP A 308 -1.84 -8.02 -15.73
C ASP A 308 -2.83 -6.98 -16.28
N TRP A 309 -2.35 -5.77 -16.57
CA TRP A 309 -3.18 -4.69 -17.11
C TRP A 309 -3.66 -4.92 -18.56
N SER A 310 -3.19 -5.99 -19.21
CA SER A 310 -3.73 -6.40 -20.51
C SER A 310 -5.03 -7.21 -20.38
N THR A 311 -5.35 -7.75 -19.18
CA THR A 311 -6.57 -8.57 -18.97
C THR A 311 -7.33 -8.40 -17.65
N GLU A 312 -6.68 -8.08 -16.53
CA GLU A 312 -7.32 -8.06 -15.19
C GLU A 312 -8.12 -6.78 -14.92
N GLY A 313 -7.61 -5.61 -15.35
CA GLY A 313 -8.26 -4.31 -15.18
C GLY A 313 -7.88 -3.32 -16.28
N MET A 314 -8.35 -2.08 -16.16
CA MET A 314 -7.95 -0.97 -17.01
C MET A 314 -7.33 0.13 -16.13
N LEU A 315 -6.25 0.76 -16.60
CA LEU A 315 -5.68 1.95 -15.96
C LEU A 315 -5.69 3.13 -16.92
N ASP A 316 -5.63 4.34 -16.37
CA ASP A 316 -5.20 5.50 -17.13
C ASP A 316 -3.67 5.60 -17.05
N ALA A 317 -2.98 5.69 -18.18
CA ALA A 317 -1.54 5.46 -18.27
C ALA A 317 -0.75 6.70 -18.74
N SER A 318 -1.40 7.84 -18.95
CA SER A 318 -0.73 9.05 -19.40
C SER A 318 -1.40 10.31 -18.89
N ASP A 319 -0.59 11.30 -18.52
CA ASP A 319 -1.02 12.65 -18.16
C ASP A 319 -1.24 13.55 -19.40
N LYS A 320 -1.28 13.00 -20.63
CA LYS A 320 -1.05 13.75 -21.90
C LYS A 320 -1.90 13.32 -23.10
N ASP A 321 -2.90 12.48 -22.94
CA ASP A 321 -3.95 12.18 -23.94
C ASP A 321 -5.08 13.21 -23.92
N GLY A 322 -5.37 13.81 -22.76
CA GLY A 322 -6.23 14.98 -22.59
C GLY A 322 -7.57 14.71 -21.90
N GLY A 323 -7.67 13.65 -21.10
CA GLY A 323 -8.82 13.33 -20.27
C GLY A 323 -8.79 11.87 -19.80
N ILE A 324 -9.80 11.44 -19.05
CA ILE A 324 -9.85 10.09 -18.47
C ILE A 324 -9.99 9.02 -19.58
N GLU A 325 -8.90 8.34 -19.92
CA GLU A 325 -8.77 7.39 -21.04
C GLU A 325 -8.35 5.97 -20.57
N LEU A 326 -9.09 5.45 -19.59
CA LEU A 326 -8.97 4.09 -19.05
C LEU A 326 -8.87 3.00 -20.15
N GLY A 327 -7.74 2.28 -20.17
CA GLY A 327 -7.43 1.28 -21.20
C GLY A 327 -6.76 0.01 -20.68
N HIS A 328 -6.78 -1.03 -21.52
CA HIS A 328 -5.93 -2.22 -21.33
C HIS A 328 -4.58 -1.99 -21.99
N TRP A 329 -3.50 -2.29 -21.27
CA TRP A 329 -2.14 -1.97 -21.68
C TRP A 329 -1.19 -3.16 -21.52
N PRO A 330 -0.17 -3.33 -22.38
CA PRO A 330 0.81 -4.42 -22.28
C PRO A 330 1.90 -4.10 -21.23
N VAL A 331 1.47 -3.98 -19.97
CA VAL A 331 2.29 -3.65 -18.79
C VAL A 331 1.77 -4.44 -17.58
N ASP A 332 2.67 -4.91 -16.73
CA ASP A 332 2.31 -5.49 -15.44
C ASP A 332 2.36 -4.41 -14.35
N GLY A 333 1.43 -4.41 -13.39
CA GLY A 333 1.53 -3.59 -12.17
C GLY A 333 2.08 -4.41 -11.02
N LEU A 334 3.15 -3.96 -10.38
CA LEU A 334 3.79 -4.70 -9.29
C LEU A 334 3.20 -4.25 -7.93
N PRO A 335 2.54 -5.14 -7.15
CA PRO A 335 1.76 -4.73 -5.99
C PRO A 335 2.51 -3.86 -4.98
N MET A 336 3.73 -4.25 -4.58
CA MET A 336 4.64 -3.44 -3.76
C MET A 336 3.91 -2.68 -2.63
N PRO A 337 3.35 -3.40 -1.64
CA PRO A 337 2.46 -2.77 -0.68
C PRO A 337 3.21 -2.11 0.47
N ASP A 338 2.80 -0.89 0.81
CA ASP A 338 3.00 -0.35 2.16
C ASP A 338 1.99 -1.03 3.10
N GLY A 339 0.80 -0.44 3.24
CA GLY A 339 -0.10 -0.76 4.33
C GLY A 339 -0.69 -2.14 4.21
N ILE A 340 -0.61 -2.92 5.30
CA ILE A 340 -1.19 -4.27 5.36
C ILE A 340 -2.00 -4.50 6.64
N ASP A 341 -3.05 -5.30 6.54
CA ASP A 341 -3.85 -5.73 7.69
C ASP A 341 -4.28 -7.20 7.59
N THR A 342 -4.68 -7.82 8.70
CA THR A 342 -5.11 -9.22 8.75
C THR A 342 -6.50 -9.42 9.32
N TYR A 343 -7.24 -10.36 8.74
CA TYR A 343 -8.55 -10.75 9.24
C TYR A 343 -8.79 -12.25 9.13
N ARG A 344 -9.89 -12.73 9.72
CA ARG A 344 -10.25 -14.14 9.69
C ARG A 344 -11.50 -14.42 8.89
N TRP A 345 -11.34 -15.24 7.85
CA TRP A 345 -12.44 -15.75 7.05
C TRP A 345 -12.57 -17.26 7.20
N ARG A 346 -13.74 -17.72 7.67
CA ARG A 346 -14.06 -19.15 7.89
C ARG A 346 -13.00 -19.94 8.68
N GLY A 347 -12.28 -19.25 9.58
CA GLY A 347 -11.24 -19.83 10.44
C GLY A 347 -9.82 -19.78 9.88
N GLN A 348 -9.63 -19.38 8.62
CA GLN A 348 -8.32 -19.08 8.03
C GLN A 348 -7.95 -17.62 8.33
N ASN A 349 -6.65 -17.34 8.46
CA ASN A 349 -6.14 -15.97 8.46
C ASN A 349 -5.93 -15.54 7.00
N LEU A 350 -6.26 -14.30 6.69
CA LEU A 350 -6.02 -13.65 5.40
C LEU A 350 -5.24 -12.35 5.65
N VAL A 351 -4.45 -11.96 4.67
CA VAL A 351 -3.74 -10.67 4.61
C VAL A 351 -4.43 -9.80 3.56
N VAL A 352 -4.62 -8.52 3.84
CA VAL A 352 -5.08 -7.50 2.90
C VAL A 352 -3.94 -6.51 2.72
N THR A 353 -3.69 -6.07 1.49
CA THR A 353 -2.58 -5.17 1.15
C THR A 353 -3.12 -3.99 0.35
N ALA A 354 -2.67 -2.79 0.68
CA ALA A 354 -2.81 -1.60 -0.15
C ALA A 354 -1.56 -1.53 -1.05
N ASN A 355 -1.75 -1.46 -2.37
CA ASN A 355 -0.70 -1.72 -3.35
C ASN A 355 -0.19 -0.40 -3.95
N GLU A 356 0.47 0.38 -3.11
CA GLU A 356 0.95 1.73 -3.37
C GLU A 356 2.08 1.73 -4.41
N GLY A 357 3.25 1.23 -4.02
CA GLY A 357 4.38 0.87 -4.86
C GLY A 357 5.47 1.91 -4.93
N ASP A 358 6.20 2.12 -3.84
CA ASP A 358 7.33 3.06 -3.83
C ASP A 358 8.60 2.55 -4.51
N GLY A 359 9.38 3.51 -5.02
CA GLY A 359 10.55 3.25 -5.85
C GLY A 359 11.83 3.55 -5.08
N ARG A 360 12.92 2.84 -5.38
CA ARG A 360 14.22 3.16 -4.76
C ARG A 360 14.82 4.39 -5.43
N GLU A 361 14.44 5.58 -4.96
CA GLU A 361 14.84 6.90 -5.49
C GLU A 361 15.89 7.62 -4.61
N TRP A 362 16.93 6.89 -4.17
CA TRP A 362 17.99 7.43 -3.29
C TRP A 362 19.02 8.29 -4.04
N GLY A 363 18.91 9.61 -3.87
CA GLY A 363 19.88 10.61 -4.34
C GLY A 363 19.99 10.70 -5.87
N ASP A 364 21.10 10.23 -6.44
CA ASP A 364 21.33 10.17 -7.90
C ASP A 364 20.81 8.85 -8.51
N PHE A 365 20.35 7.89 -7.70
CA PHE A 365 19.81 6.60 -8.14
C PHE A 365 18.28 6.65 -8.24
N ASN A 366 17.74 6.05 -9.29
CA ASN A 366 16.32 5.79 -9.46
C ASN A 366 16.21 4.42 -10.14
N ASP A 367 15.37 3.52 -9.62
CA ASP A 367 15.15 2.21 -10.24
C ASP A 367 14.03 2.21 -11.30
N SER A 368 13.38 3.35 -11.52
CA SER A 368 12.36 3.60 -12.55
C SER A 368 12.84 4.52 -13.68
N GLU A 369 12.31 4.30 -14.88
CA GLU A 369 12.46 5.17 -16.05
C GLU A 369 11.14 5.28 -16.79
N ARG A 370 11.02 6.24 -17.70
CA ARG A 370 9.79 6.42 -18.49
C ARG A 370 9.83 5.59 -19.76
N VAL A 371 8.71 4.99 -20.15
CA VAL A 371 8.63 4.10 -21.33
C VAL A 371 9.06 4.80 -22.64
N SER A 372 8.99 6.14 -22.74
CA SER A 372 9.53 6.88 -23.90
C SER A 372 11.05 6.81 -24.05
N ASP A 373 11.77 6.55 -22.96
CA ASP A 373 13.22 6.62 -22.87
C ASP A 373 13.88 5.22 -22.88
N LEU A 374 13.07 4.15 -22.84
CA LEU A 374 13.50 2.75 -22.99
C LEU A 374 13.59 2.29 -24.46
N ASP A 375 14.49 1.34 -24.73
CA ASP A 375 14.50 0.58 -25.99
C ASP A 375 13.60 -0.67 -25.84
N LEU A 376 12.47 -0.74 -26.55
CA LEU A 376 11.53 -1.86 -26.46
C LEU A 376 11.83 -2.97 -27.48
N CYS A 377 11.84 -4.22 -27.03
CA CYS A 377 12.07 -5.37 -27.90
C CYS A 377 10.94 -5.54 -28.93
N ALA A 378 11.27 -5.42 -30.21
CA ALA A 378 10.29 -5.32 -31.29
C ALA A 378 9.49 -6.61 -31.60
N ALA A 379 9.86 -7.76 -31.01
CA ALA A 379 9.11 -9.01 -31.17
C ALA A 379 7.94 -9.09 -30.18
N GLU A 380 8.15 -8.59 -28.97
CA GLU A 380 7.19 -8.47 -27.88
C GLU A 380 6.30 -7.23 -28.07
N PHE A 381 6.88 -6.12 -28.55
CA PHE A 381 6.18 -4.85 -28.81
C PHE A 381 6.15 -4.51 -30.32
N PRO A 382 5.34 -5.20 -31.14
CA PRO A 382 5.19 -4.98 -32.59
C PRO A 382 4.39 -3.69 -32.90
N GLY A 383 4.89 -2.56 -32.40
CA GLY A 383 4.19 -1.29 -32.29
C GLY A 383 4.84 -0.28 -31.35
N ALA A 384 6.02 -0.56 -30.77
CA ALA A 384 6.71 0.25 -29.77
C ALA A 384 6.55 1.78 -29.95
N LYS A 385 6.84 2.33 -31.15
CA LYS A 385 6.72 3.77 -31.45
C LYS A 385 5.33 4.40 -31.26
N ALA A 386 4.27 3.59 -31.23
CA ALA A 386 2.91 4.04 -30.91
C ALA A 386 2.62 3.96 -29.41
N LEU A 387 3.16 2.94 -28.73
CA LEU A 387 3.07 2.79 -27.27
C LEU A 387 3.90 3.87 -26.55
N GLN A 388 5.11 4.14 -27.03
CA GLN A 388 6.06 5.12 -26.47
C GLN A 388 5.71 6.59 -26.75
N LYS A 389 4.50 6.88 -27.25
CA LYS A 389 4.06 8.27 -27.33
C LYS A 389 3.59 8.78 -25.97
N LYS A 390 3.51 10.10 -25.82
CA LYS A 390 3.03 10.73 -24.60
C LYS A 390 1.53 10.56 -24.36
N ASP A 391 0.72 10.49 -25.41
CA ASP A 391 -0.73 10.16 -25.43
C ASP A 391 -0.98 8.64 -25.32
N ALA A 392 -0.11 7.94 -24.58
CA ALA A 392 -0.04 6.49 -24.40
C ALA A 392 1.00 6.18 -23.30
N LEU A 393 1.50 4.94 -23.23
CA LEU A 393 2.49 4.51 -22.23
C LEU A 393 3.76 5.35 -22.14
N GLY A 394 4.15 6.14 -23.14
CA GLY A 394 5.44 6.83 -23.17
C GLY A 394 5.68 7.78 -21.99
N ARG A 395 4.64 8.21 -21.27
CA ARG A 395 4.83 8.93 -20.00
C ARG A 395 5.01 8.00 -18.81
N LEU A 396 4.29 6.87 -18.74
CA LEU A 396 4.30 5.92 -17.64
C LEU A 396 5.71 5.61 -17.11
N LYS A 397 5.93 5.78 -15.80
CA LYS A 397 7.11 5.25 -15.09
C LYS A 397 7.03 3.72 -15.02
N VAL A 398 8.15 3.06 -15.28
CA VAL A 398 8.31 1.61 -15.19
C VAL A 398 9.67 1.25 -14.59
N LEU A 399 9.73 0.12 -13.90
CA LEU A 399 10.94 -0.42 -13.30
C LEU A 399 11.95 -0.82 -14.39
N THR A 400 13.20 -0.40 -14.19
CA THR A 400 14.31 -0.59 -15.15
C THR A 400 14.94 -1.97 -15.08
N ASP A 401 14.97 -2.58 -13.89
CA ASP A 401 15.58 -3.88 -13.62
C ASP A 401 14.74 -5.06 -14.15
N LEU A 402 13.42 -4.88 -14.21
CA LEU A 402 12.48 -5.87 -14.72
C LEU A 402 12.36 -5.80 -16.25
N GLY A 403 12.25 -6.97 -16.89
CA GLY A 403 12.04 -7.10 -18.33
C GLY A 403 13.26 -6.82 -19.23
N TYR A 404 14.34 -6.22 -18.71
CA TYR A 404 15.54 -5.91 -19.49
C TYR A 404 16.31 -7.16 -19.97
N ASP A 405 16.51 -7.26 -21.28
CA ASP A 405 17.27 -8.32 -21.92
C ASP A 405 18.68 -7.83 -22.31
N SER A 406 19.68 -8.22 -21.51
CA SER A 406 21.08 -7.84 -21.72
C SER A 406 21.75 -8.44 -22.98
N GLU A 407 21.17 -9.45 -23.62
CA GLU A 407 21.69 -9.98 -24.90
C GLU A 407 21.13 -9.19 -26.10
N ARG A 408 19.93 -8.61 -25.96
CA ARG A 408 19.25 -7.82 -26.99
C ARG A 408 19.34 -6.30 -26.80
N GLU A 409 19.81 -5.85 -25.63
CA GLU A 409 19.88 -4.45 -25.21
C GLU A 409 18.51 -3.75 -25.27
N CYS A 410 17.43 -4.45 -24.86
CA CYS A 410 16.06 -3.94 -24.89
C CYS A 410 15.16 -4.53 -23.79
N HIS A 411 14.06 -3.86 -23.46
CA HIS A 411 13.02 -4.34 -22.55
C HIS A 411 12.02 -5.23 -23.28
N SER A 412 11.84 -6.46 -22.76
CA SER A 412 10.96 -7.50 -23.31
C SER A 412 9.60 -7.60 -22.60
N SER A 413 9.49 -7.00 -21.41
CA SER A 413 8.24 -6.69 -20.72
C SER A 413 8.34 -5.29 -20.12
N LEU A 414 7.22 -4.75 -19.65
CA LEU A 414 7.13 -3.48 -18.94
C LEU A 414 6.43 -3.73 -17.60
N THR A 415 6.93 -3.12 -16.53
CA THR A 415 6.33 -3.27 -15.19
C THR A 415 6.26 -1.90 -14.53
N THR A 416 5.04 -1.39 -14.30
CA THR A 416 4.83 -0.17 -13.51
C THR A 416 4.97 -0.47 -12.02
N LEU A 417 5.39 0.53 -11.26
CA LEU A 417 5.30 0.51 -9.82
C LEU A 417 3.82 0.59 -9.41
N GLY A 418 3.49 -0.05 -8.30
CA GLY A 418 2.14 -0.08 -7.74
C GLY A 418 1.20 -1.07 -8.42
N GLY A 419 0.29 -1.62 -7.61
CA GLY A 419 -0.88 -2.34 -8.11
C GLY A 419 -2.03 -1.42 -8.52
N ARG A 420 -1.99 -0.14 -8.10
CA ARG A 420 -3.12 0.81 -8.13
C ARG A 420 -4.41 0.23 -7.54
N SER A 421 -4.25 -0.73 -6.63
CA SER A 421 -5.29 -1.63 -6.17
C SER A 421 -5.14 -1.95 -4.68
N PHE A 422 -6.06 -2.76 -4.16
CA PHE A 422 -5.79 -3.55 -2.96
C PHE A 422 -5.96 -5.03 -3.30
N SER A 423 -5.21 -5.91 -2.63
CA SER A 423 -5.32 -7.36 -2.82
C SER A 423 -5.74 -8.06 -1.52
N ILE A 424 -6.19 -9.32 -1.65
CA ILE A 424 -6.45 -10.21 -0.51
C ILE A 424 -5.70 -11.52 -0.74
N TYR A 425 -4.87 -11.92 0.22
CA TYR A 425 -4.07 -13.14 0.20
C TYR A 425 -4.47 -14.11 1.30
N THR A 426 -4.18 -15.37 1.07
CA THR A 426 -4.11 -16.39 2.12
C THR A 426 -2.79 -16.29 2.88
N ALA A 427 -2.73 -16.87 4.08
CA ALA A 427 -1.53 -16.90 4.92
C ALA A 427 -0.27 -17.54 4.25
N ASP A 428 -0.44 -18.30 3.16
CA ASP A 428 0.64 -18.89 2.35
C ASP A 428 0.87 -18.15 1.01
N GLY A 429 0.44 -16.88 0.91
CA GLY A 429 0.72 -16.00 -0.22
C GLY A 429 -0.15 -16.21 -1.48
N THR A 430 -1.16 -17.09 -1.45
CA THR A 430 -2.04 -17.24 -2.63
C THR A 430 -3.01 -16.06 -2.75
N ARG A 431 -2.90 -15.26 -3.84
CA ARG A 431 -3.85 -14.18 -4.18
C ARG A 431 -5.27 -14.75 -4.36
N LEU A 432 -6.21 -14.28 -3.55
CA LEU A 432 -7.64 -14.61 -3.62
C LEU A 432 -8.44 -13.59 -4.43
N PHE A 433 -8.01 -12.34 -4.39
CA PHE A 433 -8.64 -11.20 -5.05
C PHE A 433 -7.58 -10.11 -5.26
N ASP A 434 -7.77 -9.34 -6.33
CA ASP A 434 -7.11 -8.07 -6.59
C ASP A 434 -8.19 -7.10 -7.06
N SER A 435 -8.17 -5.84 -6.61
CA SER A 435 -9.12 -4.87 -7.13
C SER A 435 -8.76 -4.40 -8.54
N ALA A 436 -7.49 -4.53 -8.96
CA ALA A 436 -6.94 -3.94 -10.17
C ALA A 436 -7.49 -2.50 -10.36
N GLY A 437 -7.88 -2.14 -11.58
CA GLY A 437 -8.45 -0.83 -11.93
C GLY A 437 -9.82 -0.48 -11.31
N MET A 438 -10.38 -1.27 -10.38
CA MET A 438 -11.67 -0.95 -9.75
C MET A 438 -11.69 0.40 -9.02
N ILE A 439 -10.54 0.88 -8.51
CA ILE A 439 -10.42 2.18 -7.85
C ILE A 439 -10.60 3.30 -8.88
N GLU A 440 -9.74 3.37 -9.90
CA GLU A 440 -9.84 4.35 -10.98
C GLU A 440 -11.17 4.27 -11.75
N GLU A 441 -11.63 3.07 -12.11
CA GLU A 441 -12.95 2.88 -12.74
C GLU A 441 -14.08 3.48 -11.91
N GLN A 442 -13.96 3.47 -10.57
CA GLN A 442 -14.96 4.02 -9.68
C GLN A 442 -14.83 5.54 -9.51
N ILE A 443 -13.61 6.09 -9.46
CA ILE A 443 -13.38 7.54 -9.50
C ILE A 443 -13.95 8.12 -10.81
N ALA A 444 -13.61 7.52 -11.95
CA ALA A 444 -14.13 7.92 -13.27
C ALA A 444 -15.67 7.87 -13.36
N ARG A 445 -16.32 6.89 -12.70
CA ARG A 445 -17.79 6.85 -12.60
C ARG A 445 -18.36 7.98 -11.75
N LEU A 446 -17.72 8.33 -10.64
CA LEU A 446 -18.16 9.44 -9.79
C LEU A 446 -18.00 10.79 -10.49
N VAL A 447 -16.90 10.98 -11.23
CA VAL A 447 -16.70 12.12 -12.13
C VAL A 447 -17.81 12.18 -13.19
N ALA A 448 -18.07 11.07 -13.90
CA ALA A 448 -19.12 11.00 -14.91
C ALA A 448 -20.55 11.18 -14.35
N ALA A 449 -20.77 10.93 -13.06
CA ALA A 449 -22.01 11.18 -12.34
C ALA A 449 -22.15 12.65 -11.88
N GLY A 450 -21.05 13.42 -11.86
CA GLY A 450 -20.98 14.76 -11.26
C GLY A 450 -20.94 14.74 -9.73
N GLU A 451 -20.51 13.62 -9.13
CA GLU A 451 -20.28 13.47 -7.69
C GLU A 451 -18.85 13.88 -7.30
N LEU A 452 -17.92 13.83 -8.25
CA LEU A 452 -16.58 14.44 -8.18
C LEU A 452 -16.37 15.36 -9.39
N PRO A 453 -15.52 16.40 -9.29
CA PRO A 453 -15.11 17.20 -10.45
C PRO A 453 -14.11 16.45 -11.32
N GLU A 454 -14.02 16.84 -12.60
CA GLU A 454 -13.11 16.25 -13.59
C GLU A 454 -11.66 16.27 -13.12
N HIS A 455 -11.23 17.35 -12.48
CA HIS A 455 -9.87 17.51 -11.96
C HIS A 455 -9.57 16.76 -10.65
N ALA A 456 -10.45 15.89 -10.18
CA ALA A 456 -10.18 14.98 -9.08
C ALA A 456 -9.55 13.65 -9.52
N PHE A 457 -9.79 13.21 -10.77
CA PHE A 457 -9.26 11.93 -11.25
C PHE A 457 -7.72 11.96 -11.29
N ASN A 458 -7.06 10.96 -10.67
CA ASN A 458 -5.59 10.84 -10.55
C ASN A 458 -4.90 12.19 -10.24
N ALA A 459 -5.46 12.96 -9.30
CA ALA A 459 -4.94 14.24 -8.87
C ALA A 459 -3.78 14.09 -7.87
N ASN A 460 -2.79 14.99 -7.93
CA ASN A 460 -1.66 15.06 -6.98
C ASN A 460 -1.96 15.95 -5.77
N ASN A 461 -0.99 16.05 -4.86
CA ASN A 461 -1.03 16.93 -3.69
C ASN A 461 -0.28 18.27 -3.88
N ASP A 462 0.61 18.37 -4.88
CA ASP A 462 1.51 19.52 -5.10
C ASP A 462 0.84 20.75 -5.71
N GLU A 463 -0.19 20.57 -6.54
CA GLU A 463 -0.92 21.70 -7.15
C GLU A 463 -2.44 21.47 -7.10
N THR A 464 -3.24 22.53 -7.29
CA THR A 464 -4.70 22.41 -7.37
C THR A 464 -5.27 23.50 -8.30
N PRO A 465 -6.00 23.13 -9.38
CA PRO A 465 -6.38 21.77 -9.78
C PRO A 465 -5.23 20.99 -10.44
N SER A 466 -5.12 19.69 -10.12
CA SER A 466 -4.05 18.79 -10.58
C SER A 466 -4.56 17.49 -11.23
N GLY A 467 -5.79 17.50 -11.74
CA GLY A 467 -6.37 16.30 -12.37
C GLY A 467 -5.48 15.70 -13.45
N ASP A 468 -5.47 14.37 -13.51
CA ASP A 468 -4.72 13.52 -14.44
C ASP A 468 -3.18 13.51 -14.23
N SER A 469 -2.66 14.29 -13.29
CA SER A 469 -1.21 14.44 -13.04
C SER A 469 -0.50 13.22 -12.44
N ARG A 470 -1.22 12.19 -12.00
CA ARG A 470 -0.66 10.90 -11.54
C ARG A 470 -0.93 9.74 -12.49
N SER A 471 -1.63 9.95 -13.60
CA SER A 471 -1.94 8.89 -14.58
C SER A 471 -0.68 8.30 -15.23
N ASP A 472 0.43 9.04 -15.30
CA ASP A 472 1.74 8.53 -15.74
C ASP A 472 2.64 7.97 -14.62
N ASP A 473 2.17 7.93 -13.38
CA ASP A 473 2.87 7.37 -12.23
C ASP A 473 1.96 6.30 -11.54
N LYS A 474 1.87 6.31 -10.21
CA LYS A 474 1.10 5.31 -9.41
C LYS A 474 -0.43 5.61 -9.33
N GLY A 475 -0.96 6.58 -10.08
CA GLY A 475 -2.40 6.82 -10.22
C GLY A 475 -3.09 7.32 -8.93
N PRO A 476 -4.04 6.57 -8.35
CA PRO A 476 -4.75 6.98 -7.14
C PRO A 476 -3.97 6.72 -5.84
N GLU A 477 -2.87 5.95 -5.87
CA GLU A 477 -2.03 5.56 -4.72
C GLU A 477 -2.77 5.03 -3.50
N PRO A 478 -3.17 3.74 -3.52
CA PRO A 478 -3.70 3.05 -2.35
C PRO A 478 -2.58 2.75 -1.36
N GLU A 479 -2.43 3.66 -0.41
CA GLU A 479 -1.38 3.73 0.61
C GLU A 479 -1.62 2.71 1.72
N SER A 480 -2.72 2.90 2.44
CA SER A 480 -3.03 2.13 3.63
C SER A 480 -4.31 1.32 3.53
N VAL A 481 -4.41 0.25 4.31
CA VAL A 481 -5.65 -0.50 4.49
C VAL A 481 -5.87 -0.93 5.93
N VAL A 482 -7.10 -0.75 6.43
CA VAL A 482 -7.55 -1.35 7.69
C VAL A 482 -8.85 -2.11 7.51
N VAL A 483 -9.02 -3.19 8.27
CA VAL A 483 -10.16 -4.10 8.15
C VAL A 483 -11.10 -3.99 9.35
N GLY A 484 -12.29 -3.44 9.11
CA GLY A 484 -13.36 -3.36 10.11
C GLY A 484 -14.44 -4.42 9.95
N THR A 485 -15.09 -4.84 11.03
CA THR A 485 -16.30 -5.68 10.97
C THR A 485 -17.51 -4.96 11.55
N ILE A 486 -18.51 -4.69 10.69
CA ILE A 486 -19.74 -3.99 11.03
C ILE A 486 -20.93 -4.91 10.77
N GLN A 487 -21.74 -5.16 11.80
CA GLN A 487 -22.92 -6.05 11.77
C GLN A 487 -22.68 -7.45 11.13
N GLY A 488 -21.47 -7.99 11.25
CA GLY A 488 -21.11 -9.31 10.72
C GLY A 488 -20.76 -9.33 9.22
N ARG A 489 -20.56 -8.15 8.61
CA ARG A 489 -19.84 -7.99 7.33
C ARG A 489 -18.49 -7.37 7.60
N THR A 490 -17.50 -7.76 6.80
CA THR A 490 -16.12 -7.30 6.92
C THR A 490 -15.80 -6.37 5.76
N TYR A 491 -15.18 -5.24 6.07
CA TYR A 491 -14.92 -4.15 5.14
C TYR A 491 -13.43 -3.81 5.14
N ALA A 492 -12.85 -3.61 3.95
CA ALA A 492 -11.59 -2.89 3.80
C ALA A 492 -11.88 -1.40 3.68
N PHE A 493 -11.15 -0.60 4.43
CA PHE A 493 -11.05 0.85 4.29
C PHE A 493 -9.67 1.13 3.72
N VAL A 494 -9.60 1.62 2.50
CA VAL A 494 -8.37 1.82 1.72
C VAL A 494 -8.12 3.32 1.61
N GLY A 495 -7.05 3.82 2.24
CA GLY A 495 -6.59 5.20 2.12
C GLY A 495 -6.02 5.45 0.73
N LEU A 496 -6.28 6.63 0.16
CA LEU A 496 -5.71 7.06 -1.11
C LEU A 496 -4.88 8.33 -0.87
N GLU A 497 -3.57 8.24 -1.05
CA GLU A 497 -2.65 9.28 -0.58
C GLU A 497 -2.66 10.53 -1.50
N ARG A 498 -2.57 10.37 -2.83
CA ARG A 498 -2.61 11.53 -3.77
C ARG A 498 -3.99 12.16 -3.97
N ILE A 499 -4.99 11.38 -4.41
CA ILE A 499 -6.35 11.92 -4.61
C ILE A 499 -7.01 12.28 -3.26
N GLY A 500 -6.57 11.67 -2.17
CA GLY A 500 -7.09 11.87 -0.81
C GLY A 500 -8.28 10.97 -0.49
N GLY A 501 -8.62 10.89 0.79
CA GLY A 501 -9.81 10.20 1.26
C GLY A 501 -9.69 8.67 1.32
N VAL A 502 -10.82 8.00 1.55
CA VAL A 502 -10.88 6.56 1.84
C VAL A 502 -11.97 5.86 1.03
N MET A 503 -11.58 4.88 0.23
CA MET A 503 -12.50 3.97 -0.44
C MET A 503 -12.86 2.78 0.44
N VAL A 504 -14.12 2.34 0.35
CA VAL A 504 -14.69 1.31 1.21
C VAL A 504 -15.19 0.14 0.37
N PHE A 505 -14.71 -1.06 0.69
CA PHE A 505 -15.08 -2.30 0.00
C PHE A 505 -15.61 -3.34 0.98
N ASP A 506 -16.72 -4.01 0.67
CA ASP A 506 -17.15 -5.23 1.39
C ASP A 506 -16.26 -6.40 0.94
N ILE A 507 -15.51 -6.97 1.87
CA ILE A 507 -14.60 -8.11 1.69
C ILE A 507 -15.08 -9.38 2.42
N THR A 508 -16.38 -9.43 2.80
CA THR A 508 -17.02 -10.59 3.46
C THR A 508 -16.89 -11.88 2.64
N ASP A 509 -16.83 -11.78 1.30
CA ASP A 509 -16.30 -12.82 0.43
C ASP A 509 -14.93 -12.38 -0.14
N PRO A 510 -13.81 -12.94 0.34
CA PRO A 510 -12.45 -12.53 -0.04
C PRO A 510 -12.09 -12.83 -1.51
N ARG A 511 -13.01 -13.40 -2.30
CA ARG A 511 -12.83 -13.67 -3.74
C ARG A 511 -13.69 -12.76 -4.62
N ASN A 512 -14.52 -11.91 -4.02
CA ASN A 512 -15.47 -11.06 -4.71
C ASN A 512 -15.74 -9.83 -3.82
N ALA A 513 -14.73 -8.99 -3.65
CA ALA A 513 -14.93 -7.72 -2.97
C ALA A 513 -15.81 -6.79 -3.82
N THR A 514 -16.58 -5.91 -3.17
CA THR A 514 -17.46 -4.96 -3.87
C THR A 514 -17.37 -3.58 -3.26
N TYR A 515 -17.22 -2.56 -4.10
CA TYR A 515 -17.30 -1.14 -3.70
C TYR A 515 -18.57 -0.84 -2.92
N VAL A 516 -18.45 -0.01 -1.89
CA VAL A 516 -19.53 0.39 -0.97
C VAL A 516 -19.66 1.90 -0.93
N ASP A 517 -18.54 2.62 -0.72
CA ASP A 517 -18.52 4.06 -0.51
C ASP A 517 -17.12 4.64 -0.83
N TYR A 518 -17.06 5.95 -1.04
CA TYR A 518 -15.82 6.73 -1.11
C TYR A 518 -16.07 8.03 -0.36
N VAL A 519 -15.32 8.25 0.71
CA VAL A 519 -15.34 9.53 1.44
C VAL A 519 -14.07 10.29 1.13
N ASN A 520 -14.22 11.46 0.51
CA ASN A 520 -13.14 12.38 0.22
C ASN A 520 -13.69 13.78 0.49
N ASP A 521 -13.09 14.46 1.46
CA ASP A 521 -13.50 15.78 1.94
C ASP A 521 -12.46 16.85 1.55
N ARG A 522 -11.67 16.61 0.50
CA ARG A 522 -10.82 17.63 -0.13
C ARG A 522 -11.71 18.71 -0.74
N ASP A 523 -11.38 19.97 -0.53
CA ASP A 523 -12.08 21.10 -1.16
C ASP A 523 -11.56 21.30 -2.58
N TRP A 524 -12.23 20.64 -3.52
CA TRP A 524 -11.90 20.70 -4.94
C TRP A 524 -12.21 22.04 -5.62
N ASP A 525 -12.98 22.94 -4.98
CA ASP A 525 -13.29 24.28 -5.50
C ASP A 525 -12.30 25.35 -4.96
N ALA A 526 -11.46 24.99 -3.98
CA ALA A 526 -10.40 25.85 -3.48
C ALA A 526 -9.27 26.01 -4.50
N ALA A 527 -8.64 27.20 -4.51
CA ALA A 527 -7.58 27.53 -5.46
C ALA A 527 -6.43 28.28 -4.76
N GLY A 528 -5.20 27.79 -4.97
CA GLY A 528 -3.97 28.40 -4.48
C GLY A 528 -2.75 27.54 -4.83
N ASP A 529 -1.60 28.18 -4.94
CA ASP A 529 -0.30 27.51 -4.92
C ASP A 529 0.09 27.25 -3.45
N ASP A 530 0.82 26.16 -3.18
CA ASP A 530 1.57 25.79 -1.97
C ASP A 530 1.16 26.45 -0.62
N ALA A 531 0.65 25.60 0.29
CA ALA A 531 0.46 25.87 1.73
C ALA A 531 -0.68 26.83 2.16
N ALA A 532 -1.92 26.52 1.77
CA ALA A 532 -3.13 27.17 2.32
C ALA A 532 -3.99 26.19 3.14
N ALA A 533 -4.13 26.45 4.44
CA ALA A 533 -5.17 25.81 5.26
C ALA A 533 -6.57 26.07 4.68
N GLY A 534 -7.37 25.02 4.55
CA GLY A 534 -8.72 25.08 3.95
C GLY A 534 -8.91 24.27 2.67
N LEU A 535 -7.90 23.52 2.19
CA LEU A 535 -8.05 22.55 1.09
C LEU A 535 -8.76 21.24 1.48
N GLY A 536 -9.25 21.13 2.70
CA GLY A 536 -9.81 19.88 3.24
C GLY A 536 -8.72 18.87 3.61
N ASP A 537 -9.08 17.58 3.60
CA ASP A 537 -8.16 16.48 3.95
C ASP A 537 -7.40 15.97 2.70
N MET A 538 -6.07 15.84 2.80
CA MET A 538 -5.14 15.48 1.71
C MET A 538 -3.98 14.62 2.23
N GLY A 539 -3.51 13.62 1.46
CA GLY A 539 -2.48 12.68 1.92
C GLY A 539 -3.01 11.65 2.90
N ALA A 540 -4.05 10.87 2.53
CA ALA A 540 -4.69 9.93 3.45
C ALA A 540 -3.78 8.75 3.79
N GLU A 541 -3.04 8.92 4.87
CA GLU A 541 -1.84 8.18 5.28
C GLU A 541 -2.23 7.00 6.18
N GLY A 542 -2.03 7.13 7.49
CA GLY A 542 -2.43 6.11 8.46
C GLY A 542 -3.93 6.13 8.74
N LEU A 543 -4.51 4.94 8.77
CA LEU A 543 -5.90 4.68 9.16
C LEU A 543 -5.95 3.85 10.45
N THR A 544 -7.00 4.03 11.26
CA THR A 544 -7.33 3.06 12.32
C THR A 544 -8.84 2.88 12.47
N PHE A 545 -9.27 1.63 12.60
CA PHE A 545 -10.68 1.25 12.80
C PHE A 545 -10.94 0.93 14.28
N VAL A 546 -11.89 1.62 14.89
CA VAL A 546 -12.30 1.40 16.28
C VAL A 546 -13.67 0.71 16.32
N PRO A 547 -13.81 -0.49 16.90
CA PRO A 547 -15.11 -1.15 16.98
C PRO A 547 -16.06 -0.43 17.94
N ALA A 548 -17.37 -0.60 17.71
CA ALA A 548 -18.42 0.15 18.41
C ALA A 548 -18.46 -0.06 19.94
N ASP A 549 -17.92 -1.16 20.46
CA ASP A 549 -17.81 -1.45 21.89
C ASP A 549 -16.54 -0.90 22.56
N GLU A 550 -15.59 -0.40 21.77
CA GLU A 550 -14.40 0.34 22.21
C GLU A 550 -14.52 1.85 21.98
N SER A 551 -15.40 2.27 21.07
CA SER A 551 -15.70 3.67 20.77
C SER A 551 -16.45 4.42 21.89
N PRO A 552 -16.09 5.68 22.19
CA PRO A 552 -16.77 6.49 23.18
C PRO A 552 -18.17 6.99 22.74
N SER A 553 -18.49 7.01 21.44
CA SER A 553 -19.86 7.32 20.96
C SER A 553 -20.80 6.11 20.99
N GLY A 554 -20.24 4.90 21.00
CA GLY A 554 -20.99 3.64 20.85
C GLY A 554 -21.28 3.26 19.39
N THR A 555 -20.77 4.03 18.43
CA THR A 555 -20.72 3.71 16.98
C THR A 555 -19.30 3.31 16.62
N ALA A 556 -19.10 2.41 15.64
CA ALA A 556 -17.76 2.13 15.15
C ALA A 556 -17.15 3.39 14.52
N LEU A 557 -15.84 3.60 14.65
CA LEU A 557 -15.13 4.75 14.09
C LEU A 557 -14.14 4.31 13.02
N LEU A 558 -13.97 5.13 12.00
CA LEU A 558 -12.77 5.17 11.18
C LEU A 558 -12.05 6.48 11.50
N ILE A 559 -10.77 6.40 11.84
CA ILE A 559 -9.91 7.56 12.07
C ILE A 559 -8.89 7.59 10.94
N VAL A 560 -8.79 8.73 10.28
CA VAL A 560 -7.92 8.96 9.12
C VAL A 560 -7.00 10.12 9.50
N ALA A 561 -5.70 9.88 9.48
CA ALA A 561 -4.70 10.93 9.54
C ALA A 561 -4.24 11.24 8.12
N ASN A 562 -4.04 12.54 7.85
CA ASN A 562 -3.85 13.07 6.52
C ASN A 562 -2.58 13.93 6.55
N GLU A 563 -1.50 13.42 5.98
CA GLU A 563 -0.15 13.89 6.29
C GLU A 563 0.20 15.19 5.56
N VAL A 564 -0.19 15.33 4.27
CA VAL A 564 -0.13 16.59 3.52
C VAL A 564 -0.98 17.68 4.17
N SER A 565 -2.25 17.45 4.49
CA SER A 565 -3.09 18.49 5.11
C SER A 565 -2.80 18.72 6.60
N GLY A 566 -1.97 17.87 7.21
CA GLY A 566 -1.67 17.88 8.64
C GLY A 566 -2.94 17.80 9.50
N SER A 567 -3.92 17.01 9.05
CA SER A 567 -5.25 16.90 9.67
C SER A 567 -5.59 15.47 10.08
N THR A 568 -6.36 15.32 11.17
CA THR A 568 -6.89 14.03 11.60
C THR A 568 -8.40 14.10 11.68
N THR A 569 -9.09 13.31 10.86
CA THR A 569 -10.54 13.25 10.80
C THR A 569 -11.06 11.94 11.41
N VAL A 570 -12.11 12.07 12.21
CA VAL A 570 -12.85 10.94 12.77
C VAL A 570 -14.20 10.85 12.07
N TYR A 571 -14.52 9.66 11.55
CA TYR A 571 -15.83 9.32 10.99
C TYR A 571 -16.53 8.29 11.87
N GLU A 572 -17.83 8.48 12.14
CA GLU A 572 -18.70 7.40 12.60
C GLU A 572 -19.09 6.52 11.39
N VAL A 573 -19.02 5.20 11.57
CA VAL A 573 -19.29 4.19 10.53
C VAL A 573 -20.63 3.52 10.81
N ASP A 574 -21.69 4.08 10.22
CA ASP A 574 -23.07 3.72 10.52
C ASP A 574 -23.65 2.70 9.52
N PRO A 575 -24.26 1.58 9.97
CA PRO A 575 -24.98 0.66 9.10
C PRO A 575 -26.19 1.33 8.45
N THR A 576 -26.24 1.40 7.12
CA THR A 576 -27.41 1.94 6.43
C THR A 576 -28.61 1.04 6.66
N ARG A 577 -29.79 1.64 6.91
CA ARG A 577 -31.02 0.86 6.99
C ARG A 577 -31.38 0.39 5.58
N ARG A 578 -31.45 -0.94 5.39
CA ARG A 578 -32.08 -1.52 4.19
C ARG A 578 -33.46 -0.88 3.99
N GLN A 579 -33.64 -0.19 2.86
CA GLN A 579 -34.96 0.25 2.39
C GLN A 579 -35.75 -0.94 1.82
#